data_AF-A0A6G1YXM2-F1
#
_entry.id   AF-A0A6G1YXM2-F1
#
_cell.length_a   1.000
_cell.length_b   1.000
_cell.length_c   1.000
_cell.angle_alpha   90.00
_cell.angle_beta   90.00
_cell.angle_gamma   90.00
#
_symmetry.space_group_name_H-M   'P 1'
#
loop_
_entity.id
_entity.type
_entity.pdbx_description
1 polymer ?
#
loop_
_entity_poly.entity_id
_entity_poly.type
_entity_poly.pdbx_seq_one_letter_code
_entity_poly.pdbx_strand_id
1 'polypeptide(L)'
;MSFGDICFIIRRETGEEQNRIKMSKASQALKLFEQGNTSVHVAIKLNIETDEVDRLYREYWKLKSLYKLNEIYVESKEKILSFVKL
;
A
#
# COMPACT_ATOMS: atom_id res chain seq x y z
N MET A 1 -31.60 -28.61 2.61
CA MET A 1 -30.53 -27.65 2.91
C MET A 1 -29.18 -28.30 2.65
N SER A 2 -28.30 -27.59 1.97
CA SER A 2 -26.96 -28.02 1.57
C SER A 2 -25.91 -27.49 2.55
N PHE A 3 -24.75 -28.14 2.60
CA PHE A 3 -23.56 -27.60 3.26
C PHE A 3 -23.20 -26.18 2.77
N GLY A 4 -23.58 -25.82 1.53
CA GLY A 4 -23.46 -24.47 1.00
C GLY A 4 -24.35 -23.45 1.72
N ASP A 5 -25.59 -23.82 2.07
CA ASP A 5 -26.54 -22.95 2.76
C ASP A 5 -26.06 -22.65 4.18
N ILE A 6 -25.47 -23.66 4.84
CA ILE A 6 -24.91 -23.54 6.19
C ILE A 6 -23.69 -22.60 6.17
N CYS A 7 -22.79 -22.74 5.20
CA CYS A 7 -21.68 -21.81 5.03
C CYS A 7 -22.14 -20.37 4.78
N PHE A 8 -23.22 -20.17 4.03
CA PHE A 8 -23.78 -18.85 3.75
C PHE A 8 -24.36 -18.21 5.02
N ILE A 9 -25.10 -18.98 5.82
CA ILE A 9 -25.67 -18.53 7.10
C ILE A 9 -24.57 -18.18 8.10
N ILE A 10 -23.54 -19.03 8.23
CA ILE A 10 -22.42 -18.78 9.14
C ILE A 10 -21.72 -17.45 8.79
N ARG A 11 -21.44 -17.20 7.51
CA ARG A 11 -20.77 -15.97 7.04
C ARG A 11 -21.58 -14.70 7.29
N ARG A 12 -22.91 -14.81 7.22
CA ARG A 12 -23.84 -13.71 7.49
C ARG A 12 -23.90 -13.36 8.98
N GLU A 13 -23.85 -14.37 9.86
CA GLU A 13 -23.91 -14.20 11.32
C GLU A 13 -22.57 -13.80 11.94
N THR A 14 -21.42 -14.23 11.37
CA THR A 14 -20.08 -13.84 11.85
C THR A 14 -19.62 -12.46 11.38
N GLY A 15 -20.38 -11.79 10.50
CA GLY A 15 -19.96 -10.51 9.91
C GLY A 15 -18.77 -10.63 8.95
N GLU A 16 -18.41 -11.84 8.52
CA GLU A 16 -17.39 -12.10 7.48
C GLU A 16 -17.84 -11.66 6.07
N GLU A 17 -19.02 -11.03 5.96
CA GLU A 17 -19.46 -10.26 4.81
C GLU A 17 -18.81 -8.84 4.77
N GLN A 18 -17.72 -8.61 5.52
CA GLN A 18 -16.91 -7.42 5.37
C GLN A 18 -15.82 -7.63 4.30
N ASN A 19 -16.11 -7.08 3.12
CA ASN A 19 -15.14 -6.67 2.10
C ASN A 19 -14.56 -7.75 1.17
N ARG A 20 -15.41 -8.27 0.28
CA ARG A 20 -15.00 -8.39 -1.13
C ARG A 20 -15.28 -7.09 -1.91
N ILE A 21 -15.15 -5.93 -1.27
CA ILE A 21 -14.78 -4.73 -2.04
C ILE A 21 -13.38 -5.07 -2.54
N LYS A 22 -13.24 -5.35 -3.84
CA LYS A 22 -11.93 -5.52 -4.48
C LYS A 22 -11.14 -4.26 -4.13
N MET A 23 -10.27 -4.34 -3.13
CA MET A 23 -9.43 -3.20 -2.74
C MET A 23 -8.68 -2.77 -3.99
N SER A 24 -8.68 -1.47 -4.28
CA SER A 24 -7.86 -0.96 -5.38
C SER A 24 -6.39 -1.34 -5.13
N LYS A 25 -5.59 -1.43 -6.19
CA LYS A 25 -4.16 -1.71 -6.03
C LYS A 25 -3.49 -0.70 -5.08
N ALA A 26 -3.94 0.56 -5.11
CA ALA A 26 -3.51 1.59 -4.17
C ALA A 26 -3.81 1.23 -2.71
N SER A 27 -5.05 0.84 -2.39
CA SER A 27 -5.39 0.45 -1.01
C SER A 27 -4.63 -0.81 -0.56
N GLN A 28 -4.38 -1.76 -1.46
CA GLN A 28 -3.57 -2.94 -1.16
C GLN A 28 -2.10 -2.56 -0.90
N ALA A 29 -1.54 -1.63 -1.67
CA ALA A 29 -0.17 -1.14 -1.48
C ALA A 29 -0.02 -0.44 -0.13
N LEU A 30 -0.94 0.47 0.22
CA LEU A 30 -0.95 1.16 1.50
C LEU A 30 -0.99 0.17 2.68
N LYS A 31 -1.82 -0.87 2.58
CA LYS A 31 -1.89 -1.93 3.60
C LYS A 31 -0.56 -2.70 3.72
N LEU A 32 0.09 -3.03 2.60
CA LEU A 32 1.39 -3.72 2.63
C LEU A 32 2.49 -2.84 3.24
N PHE A 33 2.49 -1.54 2.96
CA PHE A 33 3.42 -0.59 3.57
C PHE A 33 3.18 -0.44 5.08
N GLU A 34 1.93 -0.41 5.53
CA GLU A 34 1.60 -0.41 6.95
C GLU A 34 2.08 -1.68 7.67
N GLN A 35 2.08 -2.81 6.96
CA GLN A 35 2.64 -4.08 7.44
C GLN A 35 4.19 -4.13 7.38
N GLY A 36 4.86 -3.05 6.95
CA GLY A 36 6.32 -2.97 6.89
C GLY A 36 6.95 -3.62 5.66
N ASN A 37 6.18 -3.97 4.63
CA ASN A 37 6.72 -4.53 3.40
C ASN A 37 7.50 -3.46 2.61
N THR A 38 8.58 -3.88 1.96
CA THR A 38 9.40 -3.00 1.12
C THR A 38 8.71 -2.68 -0.20
N SER A 39 9.05 -1.54 -0.82
CA SER A 39 8.54 -1.14 -2.13
C SER A 39 8.77 -2.21 -3.20
N VAL A 40 9.91 -2.92 -3.16
CA VAL A 40 10.19 -4.04 -4.08
C VAL A 40 9.19 -5.18 -3.89
N HIS A 41 8.91 -5.57 -2.64
CA HIS A 41 7.92 -6.60 -2.36
C HIS A 41 6.51 -6.19 -2.82
N VAL A 42 6.15 -4.92 -2.63
CA VAL A 42 4.86 -4.37 -3.08
C VAL A 42 4.75 -4.39 -4.61
N ALA A 43 5.80 -4.02 -5.33
CA ALA A 43 5.85 -4.05 -6.79
C ALA A 43 5.61 -5.46 -7.34
N ILE A 44 6.34 -6.45 -6.80
CA ILE A 44 6.23 -7.86 -7.19
C ILE A 44 4.85 -8.41 -6.86
N LYS A 45 4.36 -8.14 -5.64
CA LYS A 45 3.12 -8.72 -5.13
C LYS A 45 1.87 -8.16 -5.82
N LEU A 46 1.88 -6.87 -6.16
CA LEU A 46 0.73 -6.21 -6.80
C LEU A 46 0.87 -6.12 -8.33
N ASN A 47 2.01 -6.54 -8.87
CA ASN A 47 2.36 -6.46 -10.27
C ASN A 47 2.05 -5.06 -10.82
N ILE A 48 2.72 -4.07 -10.25
CA ILE A 48 2.64 -2.64 -10.61
C ILE A 48 4.03 -2.09 -10.87
N GLU A 49 4.10 -1.07 -11.72
CA GLU A 49 5.35 -0.45 -12.11
C GLU A 49 6.03 0.25 -10.94
N THR A 50 7.35 0.35 -11.00
CA THR A 50 8.16 0.98 -9.95
C THR A 50 7.71 2.41 -9.68
N ASP A 51 7.40 3.19 -10.73
CA ASP A 51 6.96 4.58 -10.60
C ASP A 51 5.62 4.72 -9.86
N GLU A 52 4.71 3.75 -10.07
CA GLU A 52 3.43 3.68 -9.38
C GLU A 52 3.61 3.36 -7.89
N VAL A 53 4.47 2.39 -7.57
CA VAL A 53 4.83 2.05 -6.17
C VAL A 53 5.44 3.24 -5.46
N ASP A 54 6.32 3.96 -6.14
CA ASP A 54 7.03 5.12 -5.61
C ASP A 54 6.07 6.26 -5.26
N ARG A 55 5.05 6.48 -6.12
CA ARG A 55 3.97 7.43 -5.85
C ARG A 55 3.14 6.99 -4.63
N LEU A 56 2.76 5.73 -4.55
CA LEU A 56 1.96 5.18 -3.44
C LEU A 56 2.71 5.19 -2.11
N TYR A 57 4.03 5.00 -2.13
CA TYR A 57 4.87 5.06 -0.93
C TYR A 57 4.97 6.48 -0.36
N ARG A 58 5.10 7.49 -1.24
CA ARG A 58 5.02 8.91 -0.84
C ARG A 58 3.66 9.25 -0.26
N GLU A 59 2.58 8.71 -0.83
CA GLU A 59 1.22 8.88 -0.30
C GLU A 59 1.05 8.24 1.07
N TYR A 60 1.57 7.03 1.27
CA TYR A 60 1.63 6.38 2.58
C TYR A 60 2.33 7.25 3.65
N TRP A 61 3.49 7.83 3.32
CA TRP A 61 4.18 8.74 4.25
C TRP A 61 3.37 9.98 4.61
N LYS A 62 2.68 10.59 3.62
CA LYS A 62 1.77 11.71 3.89
C LYS A 62 0.64 11.30 4.83
N LEU A 63 0.04 10.12 4.63
CA LEU A 63 -1.04 9.60 5.47
C LEU A 63 -0.59 9.29 6.90
N LYS A 64 0.65 8.84 7.10
CA LYS A 64 1.24 8.67 8.45
C LYS A 64 1.68 10.00 9.09
N SER A 65 1.37 11.15 8.49
CA SER A 65 1.84 12.47 8.93
C SER A 65 3.36 12.57 9.06
N LEU A 66 4.09 11.77 8.27
CA LEU A 66 5.55 11.77 8.19
C LEU A 66 6.04 12.88 7.24
N TYR A 67 5.44 14.07 7.34
CA TYR A 67 5.75 15.21 6.47
C TYR A 67 7.23 15.58 6.51
N LYS A 68 7.82 15.61 7.72
CA LYS A 68 9.26 15.86 7.91
C LYS A 68 10.14 14.82 7.23
N LEU A 69 9.75 13.55 7.22
CA LEU A 69 10.52 12.49 6.55
C LEU A 69 10.46 12.66 5.02
N ASN A 70 9.28 12.99 4.50
CA ASN A 70 9.11 13.26 3.07
C ASN A 70 9.90 14.51 2.62
N GLU A 71 9.93 15.55 3.45
CA GLU A 71 10.71 16.77 3.21
C GLU A 71 12.22 16.49 3.19
N ILE A 72 12.73 15.76 4.20
CA ILE A 72 14.14 15.33 4.23
C ILE A 72 14.50 14.49 3.01
N TYR A 73 13.62 13.58 2.56
CA TYR A 73 13.87 12.76 1.38
C TYR A 73 13.99 13.61 0.11
N VAL A 74 13.08 14.58 -0.09
CA VAL A 74 13.10 15.48 -1.25
C VAL A 74 14.35 16.34 -1.24
N GLU A 75 14.66 16.99 -0.12
CA GLU A 75 15.86 17.83 0.01
C GLU A 75 17.15 17.03 -0.21
N SER A 76 17.23 15.83 0.37
CA SER A 76 18.42 14.98 0.24
C SER A 76 18.59 14.53 -1.21
N LYS A 77 17.49 14.19 -1.90
CA LYS A 77 17.52 13.82 -3.31
C LYS A 77 18.01 14.97 -4.19
N GLU A 78 17.54 16.20 -3.96
CA GLU A 78 18.00 17.38 -4.69
C GLU A 78 19.48 17.69 -4.44
N LYS A 79 19.93 17.61 -3.18
CA LYS A 79 21.34 17.80 -2.83
C LYS A 79 22.25 16.76 -3.48
N ILE A 80 21.85 15.48 -3.47
CA ILE A 80 22.64 14.42 -4.13
C ILE A 80 22.70 14.66 -5.64
N LEU A 81 21.58 15.04 -6.27
CA LEU A 81 21.54 15.37 -7.69
C LEU A 81 22.43 16.56 -8.05
N SER A 82 22.53 17.57 -7.18
CA SER A 82 23.43 18.72 -7.42
C SER A 82 24.91 18.34 -7.27
N PHE A 83 25.25 17.45 -6.33
CA PHE A 83 26.60 16.91 -6.20
C PHE A 83 27.05 16.06 -7.40
N VAL A 84 26.15 15.23 -7.94
CA VAL A 84 26.47 14.36 -9.10
C VAL A 84 26.57 15.14 -10.41
N LYS A 85 25.97 16.33 -10.48
CA LYS A 85 26.05 17.23 -11.65
C LYS A 85 27.31 18.12 -11.66
N LEU A 86 28.12 18.09 -10.60
CA LEU A 86 29.39 18.81 -10.47
C LEU A 86 30.55 17.95 -10.98
#